data_AF-A0A2T0B260-F1
#
_entry.id   AF-A0A2T0B260-F1
#
_cell.length_a   1.000
_cell.length_b   1.000
_cell.length_c   1.000
_cell.angle_alpha   90.00
_cell.angle_beta   90.00
_cell.angle_gamma   90.00
#
_symmetry.space_group_name_H-M   'P 1'
#
loop_
_entity.id
_entity.type
_entity.pdbx_description
1 polymer ?
#
loop_
_entity_poly.entity_id
_entity_poly.type
_entity_poly.pdbx_seq_one_letter_code
_entity_poly.pdbx_strand_id
1 'polypeptide(L)'
;MKNSINPTKQNIRIKQYLGWFVTFVFPLAAKQLMEITLMPIAVAIFYWIACGILLRYTMYKSLPYFKPQCKKVTKEIIILFLVTFICAFLYNRYNIVTYAKINKDLIISVIIFTVLNGIFEPLVWVNIFDLAGNKLKINGFLAAFIYTILMHFLFWNRIISFPQGNRSLFIICQGIMFIISFVIYAKTEDITIFSIQQIIYNLILVLFGGFGVSSFLNIK
;
A
#
# COMPACT_ATOMS: atom_id res chain seq x y z
N MET A 1 13.64 -20.26 32.27
CA MET A 1 13.67 -19.27 31.17
C MET A 1 12.78 -18.10 31.55
N LYS A 2 13.32 -16.88 31.68
CA LYS A 2 12.53 -15.66 31.96
C LYS A 2 11.61 -15.41 30.76
N ASN A 3 10.30 -15.52 30.97
CA ASN A 3 9.31 -15.00 30.03
C ASN A 3 9.50 -13.48 29.98
N SER A 4 10.24 -12.97 29.00
CA SER A 4 10.31 -11.53 28.75
C SER A 4 8.89 -11.06 28.46
N ILE A 5 8.30 -10.30 29.37
CA ILE A 5 6.98 -9.68 29.19
C ILE A 5 7.14 -8.69 28.05
N ASN A 6 6.68 -9.05 26.85
CA ASN A 6 6.77 -8.16 25.70
C ASN A 6 5.73 -7.04 25.89
N PRO A 7 6.14 -5.77 26.14
CA PRO A 7 5.21 -4.70 26.53
C PRO A 7 4.22 -4.35 25.42
N THR A 8 4.59 -4.58 24.15
CA THR A 8 3.66 -4.47 23.02
C THR A 8 2.54 -5.50 23.10
N LYS A 9 2.71 -6.66 23.74
CA LYS A 9 1.65 -7.69 23.86
C LYS A 9 0.50 -7.23 24.75
N GLN A 10 0.80 -6.56 25.86
CA GLN A 10 -0.17 -6.30 26.92
C GLN A 10 -0.71 -4.87 26.94
N ASN A 11 0.05 -3.87 26.48
CA ASN A 11 -0.39 -2.49 26.60
C ASN A 11 -0.99 -1.94 25.29
N ILE A 12 -2.31 -1.79 25.29
CA ILE A 12 -3.10 -1.23 24.18
C ILE A 12 -2.55 0.15 23.74
N ARG A 13 -2.12 0.99 24.69
CA ARG A 13 -1.60 2.33 24.40
C ARG A 13 -0.25 2.28 23.69
N ILE A 14 0.62 1.33 24.06
CA ILE A 14 1.93 1.14 23.42
C ILE A 14 1.74 0.69 21.96
N LYS A 15 0.81 -0.23 21.68
CA LYS A 15 0.49 -0.62 20.30
C LYS A 15 -0.03 0.56 19.47
N GLN A 16 -0.93 1.38 20.03
CA GLN A 16 -1.45 2.55 19.33
C GLN A 16 -0.36 3.59 19.08
N TYR A 17 0.48 3.87 20.08
CA TYR A 17 1.62 4.76 19.93
C TYR A 17 2.58 4.25 18.84
N LEU A 18 2.91 2.96 18.85
CA LEU A 18 3.76 2.35 17.81
C LEU A 18 3.13 2.46 16.42
N GLY A 19 1.82 2.24 16.29
CA GLY A 19 1.10 2.42 15.03
C GLY A 19 1.23 3.85 14.49
N TRP A 20 0.96 4.85 15.34
CA TRP A 20 1.12 6.27 14.97
C TRP A 20 2.58 6.66 14.71
N PHE A 21 3.52 6.14 15.49
CA PHE A 21 4.95 6.33 15.27
C PHE A 21 5.35 5.82 13.88
N VAL A 22 4.94 4.59 13.53
CA VAL A 22 5.17 3.99 12.22
C VAL A 22 4.54 4.84 11.11
N THR A 23 3.32 5.34 11.32
CA THR A 23 2.61 6.20 10.35
C THR A 23 3.43 7.41 9.90
N PHE A 24 4.16 8.07 10.81
CA PHE A 24 4.89 9.29 10.49
C PHE A 24 6.37 9.07 10.22
N VAL A 25 7.02 8.19 10.99
CA VAL A 25 8.48 8.02 10.94
C VAL A 25 8.89 7.25 9.69
N PHE A 26 8.14 6.24 9.26
CA PHE A 26 8.54 5.45 8.10
C PHE A 26 8.55 6.22 6.78
N PRO A 27 7.52 7.04 6.43
CA PRO A 27 7.57 7.82 5.21
C PRO A 27 8.74 8.82 5.19
N LEU A 28 9.08 9.40 6.35
CA LEU A 28 10.24 10.27 6.50
C LEU A 28 11.56 9.51 6.33
N ALA A 29 11.67 8.32 6.94
CA ALA A 29 12.84 7.46 6.81
C ALA A 29 13.02 6.96 5.36
N ALA A 30 11.93 6.56 4.69
CA ALA A 30 11.96 6.16 3.28
C ALA A 30 12.43 7.31 2.38
N LYS A 31 11.96 8.54 2.63
CA LYS A 31 12.46 9.74 1.94
C LYS A 31 13.96 9.93 2.13
N GLN A 32 14.45 9.91 3.38
CA GLN A 32 15.87 10.13 3.67
C GLN A 32 16.74 9.01 3.10
N LEU A 33 16.33 7.75 3.24
CA LEU A 33 17.06 6.61 2.65
C LEU A 33 17.13 6.73 1.13
N MET A 34 16.06 7.17 0.48
CA MET A 34 16.07 7.42 -0.97
C MET A 34 17.00 8.58 -1.34
N GLU A 35 17.04 9.66 -0.56
CA GLU A 35 17.95 10.80 -0.78
C GLU A 35 19.43 10.40 -0.64
N ILE A 36 19.74 9.47 0.27
CA ILE A 36 21.11 8.99 0.51
C ILE A 36 21.52 7.93 -0.52
N THR A 37 20.68 6.92 -0.73
CA THR A 37 21.04 5.74 -1.53
C THR A 37 20.78 5.94 -3.02
N LEU A 38 19.86 6.82 -3.39
CA LEU A 38 19.34 6.98 -4.76
C LEU A 38 18.83 5.65 -5.36
N MET A 39 18.47 4.67 -4.51
CA MET A 39 18.05 3.33 -4.90
C MET A 39 16.60 3.05 -4.49
N PRO A 40 15.62 3.47 -5.31
CA PRO A 40 14.21 3.37 -4.94
C PRO A 40 13.71 1.93 -4.72
N ILE A 41 14.23 0.96 -5.47
CA ILE A 41 13.88 -0.47 -5.30
C ILE A 41 14.32 -0.96 -3.93
N ALA A 42 15.56 -0.67 -3.53
CA ALA A 42 16.12 -1.13 -2.27
C ALA A 42 15.32 -0.55 -1.08
N VAL A 43 14.95 0.73 -1.17
CA VAL A 43 14.12 1.39 -0.15
C VAL A 43 12.71 0.81 -0.09
N ALA A 44 12.08 0.53 -1.24
CA ALA A 44 10.76 -0.10 -1.30
C ALA A 44 10.77 -1.50 -0.69
N ILE A 45 11.76 -2.34 -1.05
CA ILE A 45 11.92 -3.69 -0.50
C ILE A 45 12.16 -3.63 1.01
N PHE A 46 13.08 -2.76 1.45
CA PHE A 46 13.36 -2.58 2.88
C PHE A 46 12.10 -2.23 3.65
N TYR A 47 11.31 -1.29 3.13
CA TYR A 47 10.05 -0.89 3.72
C TYR A 47 9.00 -2.02 3.76
N TRP A 48 8.82 -2.76 2.66
CA TRP A 48 7.89 -3.90 2.62
C TRP A 48 8.27 -4.99 3.63
N ILE A 49 9.57 -5.26 3.78
CA ILE A 49 10.05 -6.25 4.76
C ILE A 49 9.87 -5.71 6.18
N ALA A 50 10.30 -4.48 6.46
CA ALA A 50 10.27 -3.88 7.79
C ALA A 50 8.83 -3.65 8.30
N CYS A 51 8.01 -2.96 7.52
CA CYS A 51 6.64 -2.61 7.92
C CYS A 51 5.60 -3.68 7.59
N GLY A 52 5.91 -4.57 6.65
CA GLY A 52 4.99 -5.64 6.24
C GLY A 52 5.25 -6.90 7.06
N ILE A 53 6.39 -7.54 6.83
CA ILE A 53 6.68 -8.88 7.40
C ILE A 53 7.14 -8.77 8.86
N LEU A 54 8.19 -7.99 9.13
CA LEU A 54 8.79 -7.90 10.46
C LEU A 54 7.81 -7.29 11.46
N LEU A 55 7.13 -6.19 11.12
CA LEU A 55 6.13 -5.59 11.99
C LEU A 55 5.00 -6.57 12.33
N ARG A 56 4.47 -7.32 11.35
CA ARG A 56 3.47 -8.37 11.59
C ARG A 56 3.97 -9.42 12.59
N TYR A 57 5.21 -9.85 12.43
CA TYR A 57 5.84 -10.82 13.31
C TYR A 57 5.99 -10.28 14.74
N THR A 58 6.43 -9.02 14.90
CA THR A 58 6.53 -8.38 16.23
C THR A 58 5.17 -8.22 16.93
N MET A 59 4.08 -8.16 16.14
CA MET A 59 2.71 -8.18 16.64
C MET A 59 2.18 -9.58 16.97
N TYR A 60 2.98 -10.64 16.74
CA TYR A 60 2.60 -12.05 16.86
C TYR A 60 1.36 -12.43 16.05
N LYS A 61 1.18 -11.82 14.87
CA LYS A 61 0.10 -12.16 13.95
C LYS A 61 0.63 -13.01 12.80
N SER A 62 -0.19 -13.93 12.32
CA SER A 62 0.07 -14.61 11.05
C SER A 62 -0.08 -13.65 9.88
N LEU A 63 0.55 -13.99 8.76
CA LEU A 63 0.35 -13.29 7.49
C LEU A 63 -1.10 -13.52 7.02
N PRO A 64 -1.88 -12.46 6.77
CA PRO A 64 -3.31 -12.55 6.46
C PRO A 64 -3.57 -12.86 4.98
N TYR A 65 -2.92 -13.89 4.42
CA TYR A 65 -3.11 -14.30 3.02
C TYR A 65 -3.67 -15.71 2.89
N PHE A 66 -4.18 -15.99 1.69
CA PHE A 66 -4.57 -17.30 1.20
C PHE A 66 -5.74 -17.94 1.93
N LYS A 67 -6.56 -17.15 2.63
CA LYS A 67 -7.81 -17.60 3.26
C LYS A 67 -9.00 -16.69 2.91
N PRO A 68 -9.26 -16.40 1.62
CA PRO A 68 -10.32 -15.47 1.25
C PRO A 68 -11.70 -16.06 1.58
N GLN A 69 -12.43 -15.40 2.47
CA GLN A 69 -13.81 -15.78 2.82
C GLN A 69 -14.82 -15.09 1.89
N CYS A 70 -14.70 -15.31 0.56
CA CYS A 70 -15.44 -14.53 -0.45
C CYS A 70 -16.95 -14.50 -0.21
N LYS A 71 -17.56 -15.61 0.21
CA LYS A 71 -19.01 -15.72 0.49
C LYS A 71 -19.50 -14.72 1.55
N LYS A 72 -18.64 -14.34 2.51
CA LYS A 72 -19.00 -13.43 3.61
C LYS A 72 -19.05 -11.96 3.18
N VAL A 73 -18.35 -11.61 2.11
CA VAL A 73 -18.09 -10.24 1.68
C VAL A 73 -18.38 -10.03 0.19
N THR A 74 -19.22 -10.87 -0.42
CA THR A 74 -19.49 -10.86 -1.87
C THR A 74 -19.92 -9.48 -2.37
N LYS A 75 -20.78 -8.78 -1.62
CA LYS A 75 -21.26 -7.45 -2.00
C LYS A 75 -20.13 -6.42 -2.00
N GLU A 76 -19.28 -6.45 -0.98
CA GLU A 76 -18.13 -5.58 -0.85
C GLU A 76 -17.09 -5.84 -1.93
N ILE A 77 -16.87 -7.11 -2.30
CA ILE A 77 -16.00 -7.48 -3.43
C ILE A 77 -16.51 -6.85 -4.73
N ILE A 78 -17.80 -7.00 -5.02
CA ILE A 78 -18.40 -6.44 -6.25
C ILE A 78 -18.22 -4.91 -6.28
N ILE A 79 -18.54 -4.24 -5.17
CA ILE A 79 -18.40 -2.78 -5.07
C ILE A 79 -16.91 -2.39 -5.21
N LEU A 80 -16.00 -3.11 -4.56
CA LEU A 80 -14.56 -2.85 -4.63
C LEU A 80 -14.05 -2.89 -6.08
N PHE A 81 -14.38 -3.94 -6.82
CA PHE A 81 -13.95 -4.07 -8.22
C PHE A 81 -14.61 -3.03 -9.13
N LEU A 82 -15.91 -2.77 -8.95
CA LEU A 82 -16.62 -1.75 -9.72
C LEU A 82 -16.01 -0.36 -9.49
N VAL A 83 -15.74 0.01 -8.23
CA VAL A 83 -15.05 1.26 -7.88
C VAL A 83 -13.63 1.28 -8.46
N THR A 84 -12.90 0.16 -8.41
CA THR A 84 -11.56 0.05 -8.98
C THR A 84 -11.55 0.36 -10.47
N PHE A 85 -12.47 -0.24 -11.24
CA PHE A 85 -12.58 0.01 -12.68
C PHE A 85 -13.02 1.44 -12.98
N ILE A 86 -13.98 2.00 -12.24
CA ILE A 86 -14.40 3.41 -12.40
C ILE A 86 -13.22 4.35 -12.11
N CYS A 87 -12.50 4.13 -11.01
CA CYS A 87 -11.37 4.96 -10.62
C CYS A 87 -10.24 4.88 -11.65
N ALA A 88 -9.92 3.69 -12.14
CA ALA A 88 -8.91 3.50 -13.17
C ALA A 88 -9.34 4.12 -14.51
N PHE A 89 -10.61 3.99 -14.89
CA PHE A 89 -11.17 4.62 -16.09
C PHE A 89 -11.11 6.15 -16.01
N LEU A 90 -11.57 6.74 -14.90
CA LEU A 90 -11.50 8.19 -14.69
C LEU A 90 -10.05 8.66 -14.72
N TYR A 91 -9.15 7.95 -14.04
CA TYR A 91 -7.73 8.30 -14.02
C TYR A 91 -7.12 8.30 -15.43
N ASN A 92 -7.39 7.27 -16.25
CA ASN A 92 -6.87 7.18 -17.61
C ASN A 92 -7.52 8.21 -18.56
N ARG A 93 -8.82 8.49 -18.42
CA ARG A 93 -9.53 9.45 -19.27
C ARG A 93 -9.02 10.88 -19.10
N TYR A 94 -8.67 11.28 -17.88
CA TYR A 94 -8.20 12.63 -17.56
C TYR A 94 -6.67 12.78 -17.66
N ASN A 95 -5.97 11.73 -18.09
CA ASN A 95 -4.54 11.76 -18.38
C ASN A 95 -4.30 11.61 -19.89
N ILE A 96 -3.21 12.20 -20.38
CA ILE A 96 -2.77 11.98 -21.76
C ILE A 96 -2.37 10.50 -21.88
N VAL A 97 -3.21 9.72 -22.57
CA VAL A 97 -3.03 8.29 -22.77
C VAL A 97 -1.72 8.09 -23.53
N THR A 98 -0.69 7.66 -22.81
CA THR A 98 0.59 7.28 -23.40
C THR A 98 0.64 5.76 -23.35
N TYR A 99 0.21 5.10 -24.44
CA TYR A 99 0.31 3.65 -24.52
C TYR A 99 1.78 3.25 -24.39
N ALA A 100 2.10 2.46 -23.36
CA ALA A 100 3.47 2.02 -23.15
C ALA A 100 3.87 1.05 -24.27
N LYS A 101 4.94 1.35 -25.00
CA LYS A 101 5.58 0.36 -25.87
C LYS A 101 6.20 -0.72 -24.99
N ILE A 102 6.07 -1.99 -25.38
CA ILE A 102 6.68 -3.10 -24.66
C ILE A 102 8.20 -2.93 -24.69
N ASN A 103 8.79 -2.65 -23.53
CA ASN A 103 10.22 -2.54 -23.33
C ASN A 103 10.61 -3.14 -21.97
N LYS A 104 11.92 -3.24 -21.70
CA LYS A 104 12.45 -3.76 -20.44
C LYS A 104 11.89 -3.03 -19.21
N ASP A 105 11.73 -1.71 -19.31
CA ASP A 105 11.25 -0.87 -18.22
C ASP A 105 9.78 -1.14 -17.88
N LEU A 106 8.95 -1.42 -18.87
CA LEU A 106 7.55 -1.82 -18.69
C LEU A 106 7.45 -3.15 -17.94
N ILE A 107 8.28 -4.14 -18.29
CA ILE A 107 8.29 -5.45 -17.61
C ILE A 107 8.68 -5.28 -16.14
N ILE A 108 9.70 -4.47 -15.87
CA ILE A 108 10.14 -4.17 -14.50
C ILE A 108 9.05 -3.41 -13.73
N SER A 109 8.36 -2.47 -14.39
CA SER A 109 7.20 -1.76 -13.83
C SER A 109 6.11 -2.73 -13.40
N VAL A 110 5.76 -3.69 -14.25
CA VAL A 110 4.77 -4.70 -13.93
C VAL A 110 5.21 -5.56 -12.74
N ILE A 111 6.44 -6.05 -12.71
CA ILE A 111 6.88 -6.92 -11.61
C ILE A 111 6.92 -6.15 -10.29
N ILE A 112 7.59 -4.99 -10.26
CA ILE A 112 7.84 -4.26 -9.00
C ILE A 112 6.60 -3.50 -8.57
N PHE A 113 6.04 -2.67 -9.45
CA PHE A 113 4.96 -1.74 -9.09
C PHE A 113 3.58 -2.39 -9.13
N THR A 114 3.37 -3.38 -10.01
CA THR A 114 2.09 -4.08 -10.04
C THR A 114 2.08 -5.23 -9.04
N VAL A 115 2.97 -6.21 -9.20
CA VAL A 115 2.91 -7.46 -8.44
C VAL A 115 3.42 -7.27 -7.01
N LEU A 116 4.69 -6.88 -6.84
CA LEU A 116 5.28 -6.80 -5.50
C LEU A 116 4.59 -5.73 -4.64
N ASN A 117 4.39 -4.53 -5.18
CA ASN A 117 3.69 -3.48 -4.45
C ASN A 117 2.24 -3.89 -4.14
N GLY A 118 1.52 -4.48 -5.11
CA GLY A 118 0.16 -4.96 -4.90
C GLY A 118 0.03 -6.06 -3.85
N ILE A 119 1.09 -6.84 -3.62
CA ILE A 119 1.16 -7.82 -2.52
C ILE A 119 1.48 -7.12 -1.20
N PHE A 120 2.61 -6.41 -1.11
CA PHE A 120 3.17 -5.97 0.16
C PHE A 120 2.55 -4.68 0.72
N GLU A 121 2.12 -3.77 -0.13
CA GLU A 121 1.58 -2.49 0.32
C GLU A 121 0.29 -2.66 1.15
N PRO A 122 -0.69 -3.50 0.74
CA PRO A 122 -1.83 -3.84 1.58
C PRO A 122 -1.44 -4.42 2.94
N LEU A 123 -0.39 -5.24 3.01
CA LEU A 123 0.10 -5.83 4.26
C LEU A 123 0.57 -4.76 5.23
N VAL A 124 1.32 -3.77 4.75
CA VAL A 124 1.76 -2.68 5.61
C VAL A 124 0.58 -1.87 6.12
N TRP A 125 -0.38 -1.56 5.23
CA TRP A 125 -1.55 -0.78 5.61
C TRP A 125 -2.36 -1.47 6.70
N VAL A 126 -2.59 -2.79 6.60
CA VAL A 126 -3.32 -3.52 7.66
C VAL A 126 -2.53 -3.64 8.96
N ASN A 127 -1.20 -3.66 8.92
CA ASN A 127 -0.39 -3.63 10.14
C ASN A 127 -0.51 -2.31 10.88
N ILE A 128 -0.44 -1.19 10.16
CA ILE A 128 -0.64 0.16 10.73
C ILE A 128 -2.05 0.29 11.28
N PHE A 129 -3.05 -0.16 10.51
CA PHE A 129 -4.45 -0.18 10.94
C PHE A 129 -4.66 -0.97 12.23
N ASP A 130 -4.08 -2.16 12.33
CA ASP A 130 -4.22 -3.01 13.52
C ASP A 130 -3.50 -2.45 14.75
N LEU A 131 -2.35 -1.79 14.56
CA LEU A 131 -1.60 -1.15 15.65
C LEU A 131 -2.30 0.11 16.14
N ALA A 132 -2.47 1.10 15.26
CA ALA A 132 -3.09 2.39 15.61
C ALA A 132 -4.57 2.24 15.98
N GLY A 133 -5.25 1.28 15.34
CA GLY A 133 -6.66 0.97 15.56
C GLY A 133 -6.95 0.00 16.71
N ASN A 134 -5.95 -0.36 17.52
CA ASN A 134 -6.08 -1.40 18.55
C ASN A 134 -7.15 -1.08 19.62
N LYS A 135 -7.37 0.20 19.96
CA LYS A 135 -8.48 0.62 20.86
C LYS A 135 -9.72 1.08 20.09
N LEU A 136 -9.51 1.85 19.02
CA LEU A 136 -10.56 2.46 18.21
C LEU A 136 -10.20 2.30 16.73
N LYS A 137 -11.00 1.54 15.99
CA LYS A 137 -10.72 1.20 14.58
C LYS A 137 -10.58 2.44 13.69
N ILE A 138 -11.28 3.53 14.01
CA ILE A 138 -11.18 4.80 13.28
C ILE A 138 -9.75 5.39 13.31
N ASN A 139 -9.01 5.21 14.41
CA ASN A 139 -7.61 5.63 14.48
C ASN A 139 -6.74 4.80 13.53
N GLY A 140 -7.05 3.51 13.36
CA GLY A 140 -6.39 2.63 12.40
C GLY A 140 -6.62 3.10 10.97
N PHE A 141 -7.87 3.44 10.62
CA PHE A 141 -8.23 4.01 9.32
C PHE A 141 -7.47 5.31 9.05
N LEU A 142 -7.52 6.27 9.99
CA LEU A 142 -6.84 7.55 9.85
C LEU A 142 -5.32 7.38 9.71
N ALA A 143 -4.72 6.54 10.55
CA ALA A 143 -3.28 6.29 10.52
C ALA A 143 -2.82 5.65 9.20
N ALA A 144 -3.56 4.66 8.69
CA ALA A 144 -3.25 4.04 7.40
C ALA A 144 -3.49 5.00 6.23
N PHE A 145 -4.54 5.83 6.27
CA PHE A 145 -4.81 6.84 5.24
C PHE A 145 -3.73 7.94 5.20
N ILE A 146 -3.38 8.51 6.35
CA ILE A 146 -2.30 9.50 6.48
C ILE A 146 -0.97 8.89 6.00
N TYR A 147 -0.69 7.65 6.39
CA TYR A 147 0.50 6.94 5.96
C TYR A 147 0.57 6.82 4.44
N THR A 148 -0.51 6.39 3.79
CA THR A 148 -0.60 6.28 2.33
C THR A 148 -0.34 7.61 1.65
N ILE A 149 -0.97 8.70 2.12
CA ILE A 149 -0.73 10.05 1.62
C ILE A 149 0.76 10.41 1.74
N LEU A 150 1.34 10.27 2.92
CA LEU A 150 2.74 10.62 3.17
C LEU A 150 3.70 9.81 2.30
N MET A 151 3.49 8.50 2.15
CA MET A 151 4.32 7.67 1.27
C MET A 151 4.22 8.10 -0.19
N HIS A 152 3.01 8.42 -0.66
CA HIS A 152 2.85 8.88 -2.03
C HIS A 152 3.53 10.23 -2.25
N PHE A 153 3.40 11.17 -1.32
CA PHE A 153 4.04 12.49 -1.43
C PHE A 153 5.56 12.48 -1.27
N LEU A 154 6.08 11.73 -0.30
CA LEU A 154 7.48 11.79 0.11
C LEU A 154 8.38 10.77 -0.59
N PHE A 155 7.83 9.62 -0.98
CA PHE A 155 8.58 8.52 -1.58
C PHE A 155 8.14 8.26 -3.02
N TRP A 156 6.91 7.82 -3.26
CA TRP A 156 6.49 7.37 -4.59
C TRP A 156 6.49 8.49 -5.65
N ASN A 157 6.14 9.74 -5.29
CA ASN A 157 6.18 10.88 -6.23
C ASN A 157 7.55 11.17 -6.82
N ARG A 158 8.63 10.74 -6.16
CA ARG A 158 10.00 10.93 -6.68
C ARG A 158 10.45 9.79 -7.61
N ILE A 159 9.72 8.68 -7.57
CA ILE A 159 10.11 7.41 -8.16
C ILE A 159 9.24 7.09 -9.36
N ILE A 160 7.96 7.38 -9.24
CA ILE A 160 6.97 7.22 -10.28
C ILE A 160 6.89 8.56 -10.99
N SER A 161 7.12 8.54 -12.30
CA SER A 161 6.68 9.64 -13.15
C SER A 161 5.16 9.64 -13.11
N PHE A 162 4.57 10.32 -12.13
CA PHE A 162 3.13 10.55 -12.13
C PHE A 162 2.83 11.26 -13.45
N PRO A 163 2.00 10.66 -14.32
CA PRO A 163 1.45 11.38 -15.45
C PRO A 163 0.90 12.69 -14.90
N GLN A 164 1.16 13.80 -15.58
CA GLN A 164 0.87 15.17 -15.10
C GLN A 164 -0.61 15.43 -14.74
N GLY A 165 -1.49 14.43 -14.84
CA GLY A 165 -2.86 14.53 -14.39
C GLY A 165 -3.02 14.59 -12.88
N ASN A 166 -4.28 14.87 -12.57
CA ASN A 166 -4.77 15.43 -11.34
C ASN A 166 -4.41 14.55 -10.13
N ARG A 167 -3.30 14.84 -9.44
CA ARG A 167 -2.83 14.12 -8.23
C ARG A 167 -3.92 13.96 -7.19
N SER A 168 -4.78 14.97 -7.06
CA SER A 168 -5.95 14.95 -6.19
C SER A 168 -6.92 13.84 -6.56
N LEU A 169 -7.19 13.61 -7.85
CA LEU A 169 -8.06 12.54 -8.32
C LEU A 169 -7.47 11.17 -7.96
N PHE A 170 -6.16 10.97 -8.15
CA PHE A 170 -5.49 9.72 -7.76
C PHE A 170 -5.63 9.43 -6.26
N ILE A 171 -5.38 10.42 -5.41
CA ILE A 171 -5.49 10.28 -3.95
C ILE A 171 -6.94 10.00 -3.53
N ILE A 172 -7.92 10.68 -4.13
CA ILE A 172 -9.35 10.45 -3.86
C ILE A 172 -9.74 9.02 -4.26
N CYS A 173 -9.37 8.59 -5.47
CA CYS A 173 -9.62 7.24 -5.96
C CYS A 173 -9.02 6.18 -5.03
N GLN A 174 -7.75 6.35 -4.65
CA GLN A 174 -7.09 5.46 -3.69
C GLN A 174 -7.84 5.44 -2.36
N GLY A 175 -8.21 6.60 -1.81
CA GLY A 175 -8.94 6.72 -0.54
C GLY A 175 -10.27 5.97 -0.52
N ILE A 176 -11.07 6.07 -1.60
CA ILE A 176 -12.36 5.36 -1.69
C ILE A 176 -12.13 3.84 -1.73
N MET A 177 -11.20 3.36 -2.57
CA MET A 177 -10.86 1.94 -2.64
C MET A 177 -10.33 1.42 -1.30
N PHE A 178 -9.55 2.24 -0.59
CA PHE A 178 -8.99 1.95 0.73
C PHE A 178 -10.09 1.57 1.73
N ILE A 179 -11.15 2.37 1.83
CA ILE A 179 -12.21 2.17 2.82
C ILE A 179 -12.86 0.79 2.65
N ILE A 180 -13.21 0.43 1.41
CA ILE A 180 -13.89 -0.84 1.11
C ILE A 180 -12.98 -2.02 1.45
N SER A 181 -11.71 -1.93 1.07
CA SER A 181 -10.73 -2.97 1.35
C SER A 181 -10.51 -3.22 2.84
N PHE A 182 -10.51 -2.16 3.66
CA PHE A 182 -10.45 -2.30 5.12
C PHE A 182 -11.72 -2.88 5.73
N VAL A 183 -12.89 -2.59 5.16
CA VAL A 183 -14.15 -3.23 5.58
C VAL A 183 -14.09 -4.73 5.29
N ILE A 184 -13.57 -5.14 4.13
CA ILE A 184 -13.34 -6.55 3.81
C ILE A 184 -12.38 -7.16 4.84
N TYR A 185 -11.22 -6.55 5.05
CA TYR A 185 -10.23 -7.04 6.03
C TYR A 185 -10.81 -7.15 7.44
N ALA A 186 -11.57 -6.16 7.91
CA ALA A 186 -12.18 -6.20 9.23
C ALA A 186 -13.20 -7.35 9.38
N LYS A 187 -13.80 -7.83 8.28
CA LYS A 187 -14.75 -8.95 8.27
C LYS A 187 -14.08 -10.31 8.07
N THR A 188 -12.98 -10.38 7.33
CA THR A 188 -12.34 -11.65 6.92
C THR A 188 -11.02 -11.94 7.61
N GLU A 189 -10.37 -10.91 8.17
CA GLU A 189 -8.98 -10.91 8.62
C GLU A 189 -7.98 -11.38 7.55
N ASP A 190 -8.36 -11.25 6.27
CA ASP A 190 -7.60 -11.69 5.10
C ASP A 190 -7.50 -10.54 4.08
N ILE A 191 -6.31 -10.33 3.52
CA ILE A 191 -5.99 -9.28 2.55
C ILE A 191 -5.79 -9.81 1.13
N THR A 192 -6.09 -11.07 0.85
CA THR A 192 -5.88 -11.67 -0.47
C THR A 192 -6.67 -10.91 -1.54
N ILE A 193 -7.93 -10.60 -1.25
CA ILE A 193 -8.81 -9.84 -2.15
C ILE A 193 -8.31 -8.41 -2.33
N PHE A 194 -7.88 -7.78 -1.24
CA PHE A 194 -7.29 -6.44 -1.27
C PHE A 194 -6.04 -6.43 -2.17
N SER A 195 -5.18 -7.43 -2.03
CA SER A 195 -3.95 -7.54 -2.82
C SER A 195 -4.23 -7.78 -4.29
N ILE A 196 -5.18 -8.67 -4.62
CA ILE A 196 -5.61 -8.91 -6.01
C ILE A 196 -6.16 -7.62 -6.63
N GLN A 197 -6.99 -6.89 -5.90
CA GLN A 197 -7.52 -5.61 -6.39
C GLN A 197 -6.41 -4.59 -6.62
N GLN A 198 -5.45 -4.45 -5.70
CA GLN A 198 -4.33 -3.51 -5.84
C GLN A 198 -3.43 -3.87 -7.03
N ILE A 199 -3.17 -5.17 -7.25
CA ILE A 199 -2.46 -5.67 -8.43
C ILE A 199 -3.22 -5.26 -9.71
N ILE A 200 -4.52 -5.49 -9.77
CA ILE A 200 -5.32 -5.13 -10.97
C ILE A 200 -5.32 -3.62 -11.20
N TYR A 201 -5.50 -2.82 -10.15
CA TYR A 201 -5.46 -1.37 -10.24
C TYR A 201 -4.11 -0.86 -10.76
N ASN A 202 -3.00 -1.30 -10.15
CA ASN A 202 -1.66 -0.90 -10.56
C ASN A 202 -1.34 -1.37 -11.99
N LEU A 203 -1.85 -2.54 -12.40
CA LEU A 203 -1.66 -3.05 -13.76
C LEU A 203 -2.30 -2.11 -14.78
N ILE A 204 -3.53 -1.67 -14.52
CA ILE A 204 -4.24 -0.75 -15.40
C ILE A 204 -3.49 0.59 -15.49
N LEU A 205 -2.97 1.09 -14.37
CA LEU A 205 -2.18 2.33 -14.35
C LEU A 205 -0.88 2.20 -15.15
N VAL A 206 -0.16 1.09 -15.01
CA VAL A 206 1.11 0.85 -15.73
C VAL A 206 0.87 0.71 -17.24
N LEU A 207 -0.13 -0.08 -17.64
CA LEU A 207 -0.38 -0.36 -19.06
C LEU A 207 -1.02 0.82 -19.82
N PHE A 208 -1.95 1.53 -19.18
CA PHE A 208 -2.79 2.54 -19.85
C PHE A 208 -2.54 3.95 -19.36
N GLY A 209 -2.11 4.10 -18.11
CA GLY A 209 -1.84 5.39 -17.49
C GLY A 209 -0.43 5.91 -17.74
N GLY A 210 0.46 5.12 -18.34
CA GLY A 210 1.86 5.49 -18.51
C GLY A 210 2.64 5.54 -17.19
N PHE A 211 2.16 4.87 -16.13
CA PHE A 211 2.92 4.67 -14.89
C PHE A 211 4.15 3.81 -15.23
N GLY A 212 5.29 4.47 -15.43
CA GLY A 212 6.52 3.83 -15.86
C GLY A 212 7.67 4.09 -14.89
N VAL A 213 8.48 3.05 -14.72
CA VAL A 213 9.67 2.95 -13.86
C VAL A 213 10.92 3.60 -14.51
N SER A 214 10.79 4.59 -15.40
CA SER A 214 11.96 5.20 -16.07
C SER A 214 13.02 5.71 -15.08
N SER A 215 12.60 6.05 -13.86
CA SER A 215 13.42 6.49 -12.73
C SER A 215 13.96 5.38 -11.80
N PHE A 216 13.53 4.10 -11.86
CA PHE A 216 14.19 3.06 -11.03
C PHE A 216 15.44 2.47 -11.70
N LEU A 217 15.62 2.69 -13.01
CA LEU A 217 16.82 2.25 -13.75
C LEU A 217 17.77 3.39 -14.10
N ASN A 218 17.27 4.63 -14.19
CA ASN A 218 18.13 5.81 -14.38
C ASN A 218 18.72 6.27 -13.04
N ILE A 219 19.58 5.42 -12.48
CA ILE A 219 20.73 5.91 -11.72
C ILE A 219 21.72 6.39 -12.79
N LYS A 220 22.02 7.70 -12.81
CA LYS A 220 23.19 8.19 -13.54
C LYS A 220 24.45 7.78 -12.81
#